data_AF-A0A946G3E5-F1
#
_entry.id   AF-A0A946G3E5-F1
#
_cell.length_a   1.000
_cell.length_b   1.000
_cell.length_c   1.000
_cell.angle_alpha   90.00
_cell.angle_beta   90.00
_cell.angle_gamma   90.00
#
_symmetry.space_group_name_H-M   'P 1'
#
loop_
_entity.id
_entity.type
_entity.pdbx_description
1 polymer ?
#
loop_
_entity_poly.entity_id
_entity_poly.type
_entity_poly.pdbx_seq_one_letter_code
_entity_poly.pdbx_strand_id
1 'polypeptide(L)'
;MFIGANPWPEGETPVIFLLDAHQRFDTNLLKRCIAEHTSSGRAGDIVALNLRDDRKPLATHALTTAIAHQPEAIVAPLRLCWTRPDQITKKGPRLTEILGGGDGSPPSWLARPLAWRHPDRLHLTCGEPGSLRELGARFQSKTGLAPADAIEPFAVFVARQAAIVMDIAERQLIGGRYKVPRYVRQSIRNNRSFKAELLTIANQNGKPVKTVQAEAKEYLREMISIPTRFWLDVWAKLCSIFLGLGYDKTLQYDADDLERIRHIVRNY
;
A
#
# COMPACT_ATOMS: atom_id res chain seq x y z
N MET A 1 -20.75 -15.26 -5.03
CA MET A 1 -19.62 -15.20 -4.09
C MET A 1 -19.60 -13.77 -3.59
N PHE A 2 -20.30 -13.52 -2.49
CA PHE A 2 -20.51 -12.17 -1.98
C PHE A 2 -19.24 -11.67 -1.34
N ILE A 3 -18.65 -10.66 -1.95
CA ILE A 3 -17.58 -9.86 -1.39
C ILE A 3 -18.28 -8.62 -0.85
N GLY A 4 -18.57 -8.64 0.45
CA GLY A 4 -19.65 -7.85 1.09
C GLY A 4 -19.47 -6.34 1.22
N ALA A 5 -18.61 -5.69 0.43
CA ALA A 5 -18.43 -4.25 0.46
C ALA A 5 -18.73 -3.64 -0.91
N ASN A 6 -19.60 -2.64 -0.95
CA ASN A 6 -19.81 -1.84 -2.14
C ASN A 6 -18.52 -1.06 -2.45
N PRO A 7 -17.86 -1.28 -3.61
CA PRO A 7 -16.63 -0.57 -3.96
C PRO A 7 -16.87 0.90 -4.35
N TRP A 8 -18.10 1.29 -4.65
CA TRP A 8 -18.42 2.63 -5.12
C TRP A 8 -18.41 3.64 -3.97
N PRO A 9 -17.62 4.73 -4.06
CA PRO A 9 -17.66 5.80 -3.07
C PRO A 9 -19.02 6.51 -3.11
N GLU A 10 -19.42 7.15 -2.03
CA GLU A 10 -20.67 7.91 -1.97
C GLU A 10 -20.68 9.08 -2.99
N GLY A 11 -21.87 9.48 -3.44
CA GLY A 11 -22.07 10.59 -4.39
C GLY A 11 -22.08 10.22 -5.87
N GLU A 12 -22.19 11.23 -6.73
CA GLU A 12 -22.40 11.09 -8.19
C GLU A 12 -21.16 11.41 -9.03
N THR A 13 -20.07 11.87 -8.41
CA THR A 13 -18.83 12.26 -9.11
C THR A 13 -18.23 11.08 -9.88
N PRO A 14 -17.61 11.32 -11.04
CA PRO A 14 -16.93 10.25 -11.77
C PRO A 14 -15.84 9.61 -10.91
N VAL A 15 -15.60 8.31 -11.11
CA VAL A 15 -14.68 7.52 -10.27
C VAL A 15 -13.58 6.91 -11.12
N ILE A 16 -12.34 7.06 -10.65
CA ILE A 16 -11.20 6.30 -11.15
C ILE A 16 -10.91 5.19 -10.13
N PHE A 17 -11.27 3.96 -10.47
CA PHE A 17 -10.93 2.79 -9.67
C PHE A 17 -9.47 2.42 -9.88
N LEU A 18 -8.66 2.55 -8.84
CA LEU A 18 -7.26 2.16 -8.87
C LEU A 18 -7.09 0.77 -8.26
N LEU A 19 -7.01 -0.24 -9.12
CA LEU A 19 -6.88 -1.63 -8.71
C LEU A 19 -5.42 -1.95 -8.39
N ASP A 20 -5.15 -2.25 -7.13
CA ASP A 20 -3.88 -2.83 -6.72
C ASP A 20 -3.91 -4.35 -6.89
N ALA A 21 -3.49 -4.78 -8.07
CA ALA A 21 -3.53 -6.18 -8.48
C ALA A 21 -2.26 -6.53 -9.26
N HIS A 22 -1.65 -7.67 -8.92
CA HIS A 22 -0.47 -8.19 -9.62
C HIS A 22 -0.79 -9.43 -10.48
N GLN A 23 -1.96 -10.06 -10.27
CA GLN A 23 -2.39 -11.24 -11.01
C GLN A 23 -3.70 -10.98 -11.76
N ARG A 24 -3.87 -11.69 -12.89
CA ARG A 24 -5.12 -11.65 -13.67
C ARG A 24 -6.35 -12.07 -12.86
N PHE A 25 -6.21 -13.02 -11.96
CA PHE A 25 -7.30 -13.46 -11.07
C PHE A 25 -7.81 -12.28 -10.24
N ASP A 26 -6.90 -11.53 -9.61
CA ASP A 26 -7.25 -10.40 -8.76
C ASP A 26 -7.92 -9.28 -9.57
N THR A 27 -7.31 -8.91 -10.71
CA THR A 27 -7.88 -7.90 -11.60
C THR A 27 -9.29 -8.26 -12.07
N ASN A 28 -9.52 -9.52 -12.46
CA ASN A 28 -10.82 -9.96 -12.96
C ASN A 28 -11.88 -9.96 -11.86
N LEU A 29 -11.53 -10.39 -10.65
CA LEU A 29 -12.47 -10.42 -9.54
C LEU A 29 -12.83 -9.00 -9.07
N LEU A 30 -11.86 -8.10 -8.99
CA LEU A 30 -12.10 -6.69 -8.68
C LEU A 30 -13.01 -6.02 -9.72
N LYS A 31 -12.74 -6.22 -11.01
CA LYS A 31 -13.59 -5.72 -12.10
C LYS A 31 -15.02 -6.25 -12.00
N ARG A 32 -15.18 -7.53 -11.67
CA ARG A 32 -16.48 -8.14 -11.45
C ARG A 32 -17.21 -7.50 -10.26
N CYS A 33 -16.53 -7.29 -9.13
CA CYS A 33 -17.10 -6.63 -7.96
C CYS A 33 -17.61 -5.22 -8.28
N ILE A 34 -16.84 -4.44 -9.06
CA ILE A 34 -17.27 -3.11 -9.52
C ILE A 34 -18.53 -3.23 -10.36
N ALA A 35 -18.53 -4.11 -11.37
CA ALA A 35 -19.64 -4.28 -12.30
C ALA A 35 -20.94 -4.75 -11.61
N GLU A 36 -20.84 -5.62 -10.61
CA GLU A 36 -22.00 -6.11 -9.83
C GLU A 36 -22.67 -5.01 -9.01
N HIS A 37 -21.95 -3.92 -8.67
CA HIS A 37 -22.46 -2.81 -7.87
C HIS A 37 -22.69 -1.53 -8.68
N THR A 38 -22.56 -1.58 -10.01
CA THR A 38 -22.82 -0.41 -10.87
C THR A 38 -24.30 -0.06 -10.85
N SER A 39 -24.68 0.95 -10.07
CA SER A 39 -26.00 1.59 -10.16
C SER A 39 -25.99 2.70 -11.21
N SER A 40 -26.58 2.41 -12.38
CA SER A 40 -27.07 3.39 -13.37
C SER A 40 -26.18 4.60 -13.71
N GLY A 41 -25.31 4.45 -14.71
CA GLY A 41 -24.80 5.57 -15.54
C GLY A 41 -23.58 6.34 -15.01
N ARG A 42 -23.10 6.07 -13.79
CA ARG A 42 -21.89 6.71 -13.27
C ARG A 42 -20.64 6.25 -14.03
N ALA A 43 -19.88 7.19 -14.58
CA ALA A 43 -18.63 6.89 -15.29
C ALA A 43 -17.58 6.36 -14.30
N GLY A 44 -17.06 5.16 -14.57
CA GLY A 44 -16.06 4.48 -13.77
C GLY A 44 -14.88 4.03 -14.63
N ASP A 45 -13.78 4.78 -14.62
CA ASP A 45 -12.55 4.39 -15.29
C ASP A 45 -11.79 3.40 -14.40
N ILE A 46 -11.34 2.28 -14.97
CA ILE A 46 -10.64 1.23 -14.21
C ILE A 46 -9.16 1.21 -14.63
N VAL A 47 -8.28 1.49 -13.68
CA VAL A 47 -6.83 1.45 -13.88
C VAL A 47 -6.21 0.42 -12.95
N ALA A 48 -5.52 -0.58 -13.51
CA ALA A 48 -4.80 -1.58 -12.72
C ALA A 48 -3.31 -1.23 -12.63
N LEU A 49 -2.79 -1.14 -11.40
CA LEU A 49 -1.38 -0.92 -11.10
C LEU A 49 -0.90 -1.94 -10.07
N ASN A 50 0.38 -2.26 -10.09
CA ASN A 50 1.01 -2.96 -8.96
C ASN A 50 1.52 -1.93 -7.97
N LEU A 51 0.71 -1.60 -6.97
CA LEU A 51 1.07 -0.65 -5.91
C LEU A 51 1.86 -1.32 -4.77
N ARG A 52 1.90 -2.65 -4.74
CA ARG A 52 2.64 -3.43 -3.73
C ARG A 52 4.14 -3.51 -4.00
N ASP A 53 4.58 -3.43 -5.25
CA ASP A 53 5.99 -3.46 -5.61
C ASP A 53 6.58 -2.04 -5.64
N ASP A 54 7.11 -1.58 -4.51
CA ASP A 54 7.77 -0.27 -4.38
C ASP A 54 9.23 -0.27 -4.86
N ARG A 55 9.75 -1.43 -5.30
CA ARG A 55 11.10 -1.59 -5.85
C ARG A 55 11.19 -1.12 -7.29
N LYS A 56 10.07 -1.21 -8.02
CA LYS A 56 9.97 -0.81 -9.43
C LYS A 56 9.31 0.57 -9.57
N PRO A 57 9.65 1.33 -10.63
CA PRO A 57 8.87 2.49 -11.01
C PRO A 57 7.42 2.10 -11.30
N LEU A 58 6.48 2.95 -10.86
CA LEU A 58 5.06 2.76 -11.14
C LEU A 58 4.78 3.06 -12.62
N ALA A 59 4.17 2.13 -13.33
CA ALA A 59 3.76 2.30 -14.72
C ALA A 59 2.44 3.09 -14.80
N THR A 60 2.51 4.41 -14.62
CA THR A 60 1.32 5.26 -14.43
C THR A 60 0.66 5.75 -15.72
N HIS A 61 1.09 5.31 -16.91
CA HIS A 61 0.57 5.85 -18.17
C HIS A 61 -0.97 5.78 -18.27
N ALA A 62 -1.57 4.64 -17.94
CA ALA A 62 -3.03 4.49 -17.92
C ALA A 62 -3.71 5.41 -16.89
N LEU A 63 -3.05 5.65 -15.75
CA LEU A 63 -3.55 6.58 -14.73
C LEU A 63 -3.46 8.03 -15.20
N THR A 64 -2.36 8.41 -15.86
CA THR A 64 -2.19 9.73 -16.48
C THR A 64 -3.33 10.02 -17.45
N THR A 65 -3.65 9.07 -18.33
CA THR A 65 -4.75 9.20 -19.29
C THR A 65 -6.11 9.33 -18.60
N ALA A 66 -6.37 8.52 -17.57
CA ALA A 66 -7.63 8.59 -16.81
C ALA A 66 -7.80 9.93 -16.08
N ILE A 67 -6.73 10.44 -15.45
CA ILE A 67 -6.75 11.75 -14.78
C ILE A 67 -6.98 12.89 -15.79
N ALA A 68 -6.34 12.83 -16.96
CA ALA A 68 -6.54 13.83 -18.01
C ALA A 68 -7.97 13.83 -18.57
N HIS A 69 -8.60 12.66 -18.67
CA HIS A 69 -9.98 12.51 -19.10
C HIS A 69 -10.97 13.03 -18.04
N GLN A 70 -10.70 12.77 -16.76
CA GLN A 70 -11.63 13.09 -15.66
C GLN A 70 -10.92 13.83 -14.52
N PRO A 71 -10.59 15.13 -14.68
CA PRO A 71 -9.81 15.89 -13.70
C PRO A 71 -10.52 16.10 -12.35
N GLU A 72 -11.85 16.02 -12.33
CA GLU A 72 -12.68 16.18 -11.12
C GLU A 72 -13.11 14.83 -10.50
N ALA A 73 -12.52 13.71 -10.95
CA ALA A 73 -12.88 12.40 -10.44
C ALA A 73 -12.40 12.15 -9.00
N ILE A 74 -13.09 11.21 -8.35
CA ILE A 74 -12.65 10.59 -7.11
C ILE A 74 -11.81 9.37 -7.46
N VAL A 75 -10.62 9.26 -6.87
CA VAL A 75 -9.79 8.06 -6.97
C VAL A 75 -10.20 7.10 -5.86
N ALA A 76 -10.65 5.90 -6.24
CA ALA A 76 -11.08 4.84 -5.32
C ALA A 76 -10.10 3.65 -5.39
N PRO A 77 -9.17 3.53 -4.43
CA PRO A 77 -8.21 2.43 -4.39
C PRO A 77 -8.87 1.12 -3.94
N LEU A 78 -8.62 0.01 -4.65
CA LEU A 78 -9.18 -1.31 -4.35
C LEU A 78 -8.10 -2.39 -4.39
N ARG A 79 -8.18 -3.37 -3.47
CA ARG A 79 -7.24 -4.51 -3.38
C ARG A 79 -8.00 -5.73 -2.89
N LEU A 80 -7.58 -6.91 -3.35
CA LEU A 80 -7.96 -8.16 -2.70
C LEU A 80 -6.93 -8.52 -1.63
N CYS A 81 -7.43 -8.76 -0.43
CA CYS A 81 -6.62 -9.17 0.71
C CYS A 81 -6.95 -10.62 1.08
N TRP A 82 -5.89 -11.41 1.19
CA TRP A 82 -5.96 -12.79 1.63
C TRP A 82 -5.67 -12.85 3.13
N THR A 83 -6.68 -13.19 3.92
CA THR A 83 -6.51 -13.42 5.36
C THR A 83 -5.95 -14.81 5.62
N ARG A 84 -5.21 -14.93 6.72
CA ARG A 84 -4.68 -16.21 7.18
C ARG A 84 -5.80 -16.98 7.88
N PRO A 85 -5.88 -18.32 7.72
CA PRO A 85 -6.78 -19.13 8.53
C PRO A 85 -6.47 -18.95 10.03
N ASP A 86 -7.51 -18.57 10.76
CA ASP A 86 -7.65 -18.32 12.20
C ASP A 86 -6.47 -17.66 12.94
N GLN A 87 -6.79 -16.51 13.54
CA GLN A 87 -5.93 -15.58 14.27
C GLN A 87 -5.38 -16.10 15.61
N ILE A 88 -5.29 -17.40 15.85
CA ILE A 88 -4.82 -17.95 17.13
C ILE A 88 -3.30 -18.23 17.09
N THR A 89 -2.55 -17.16 17.33
CA THR A 89 -1.40 -17.09 18.26
C THR A 89 -0.14 -17.94 18.03
N LYS A 90 -0.08 -18.95 17.15
CA LYS A 90 1.14 -19.80 17.06
C LYS A 90 1.43 -20.42 15.69
N LYS A 91 1.68 -19.67 14.61
CA LYS A 91 2.30 -20.28 13.41
C LYS A 91 3.36 -19.39 12.78
N GLY A 92 4.51 -20.03 12.48
CA GLY A 92 5.72 -19.42 11.93
C GLY A 92 5.66 -19.22 10.40
N PRO A 93 6.81 -18.92 9.76
CA PRO A 93 6.87 -18.56 8.35
C PRO A 93 6.36 -19.67 7.43
N ARG A 94 5.61 -19.32 6.38
CA ARG A 94 5.15 -20.28 5.36
C ARG A 94 5.90 -20.09 4.05
N LEU A 95 6.45 -21.18 3.51
CA LEU A 95 7.15 -21.17 2.22
C LEU A 95 6.27 -20.72 1.04
N THR A 96 4.95 -20.90 1.15
CA THR A 96 3.98 -20.41 0.15
C THR A 96 3.98 -18.89 0.02
N GLU A 97 4.39 -18.14 1.06
CA GLU A 97 4.49 -16.68 1.01
C GLU A 97 5.70 -16.20 0.20
N ILE A 98 6.76 -17.01 0.12
CA ILE A 98 7.91 -16.74 -0.75
C ILE A 98 7.49 -16.87 -2.21
N LEU A 99 6.73 -17.93 -2.52
CA LEU A 99 6.25 -18.22 -3.88
C LEU A 99 5.17 -17.23 -4.36
N GLY A 100 4.44 -16.62 -3.43
CA GLY A 100 3.44 -15.59 -3.68
C GLY A 100 3.98 -14.16 -3.83
N GLY A 101 5.30 -13.96 -3.86
CA GLY A 101 5.89 -12.62 -4.02
C GLY A 101 6.03 -11.82 -2.71
N GLY A 102 5.82 -12.45 -1.55
CA GLY A 102 6.10 -11.86 -0.23
C GLY A 102 5.06 -10.85 0.28
N ASP A 103 3.95 -10.67 -0.43
CA ASP A 103 2.85 -9.75 -0.09
C ASP A 103 1.70 -10.44 0.67
N GLY A 104 1.80 -11.75 0.88
CA GLY A 104 0.81 -12.59 1.57
C GLY A 104 -0.27 -13.18 0.65
N SER A 105 -0.25 -12.88 -0.64
CA SER A 105 -1.17 -13.49 -1.61
C SER A 105 -0.69 -14.89 -2.02
N PRO A 106 -1.61 -15.82 -2.36
CA PRO A 106 -1.23 -17.11 -2.92
C PRO A 106 -0.59 -16.95 -4.30
N PRO A 107 0.26 -17.90 -4.73
CA PRO A 107 0.74 -17.93 -6.11
C PRO A 107 -0.43 -18.09 -7.09
N SER A 108 -0.27 -17.60 -8.31
CA SER A 108 -1.37 -17.44 -9.29
C SER A 108 -2.13 -18.71 -9.64
N TRP A 109 -1.45 -19.86 -9.66
CA TRP A 109 -2.05 -21.16 -9.90
C TRP A 109 -2.91 -21.67 -8.72
N LEU A 110 -2.66 -21.16 -7.49
CA LEU A 110 -3.45 -21.48 -6.29
C LEU A 110 -4.57 -20.48 -6.01
N ALA A 111 -4.49 -19.26 -6.54
CA ALA A 111 -5.44 -18.18 -6.20
C ALA A 111 -6.90 -18.61 -6.44
N ARG A 112 -7.21 -19.17 -7.61
CA ARG A 112 -8.58 -19.59 -7.95
C ARG A 112 -9.07 -20.81 -7.14
N PRO A 113 -8.33 -21.93 -7.04
CA PRO A 113 -8.73 -23.04 -6.18
C PRO A 113 -8.91 -22.65 -4.71
N LEU A 114 -8.03 -21.77 -4.19
CA LEU A 114 -8.08 -21.33 -2.81
C LEU A 114 -9.28 -20.42 -2.55
N ALA A 115 -9.58 -19.49 -3.47
CA ALA A 115 -10.78 -18.65 -3.40
C ALA A 115 -12.06 -19.49 -3.35
N TRP A 116 -12.10 -20.60 -4.10
CA TRP A 116 -13.27 -21.47 -4.13
C TRP A 116 -13.40 -22.34 -2.87
N ARG A 117 -12.29 -22.87 -2.35
CA ARG A 117 -12.29 -23.73 -1.14
C ARG A 117 -12.43 -22.94 0.16
N HIS A 118 -11.90 -21.72 0.19
CA HIS A 118 -11.86 -20.86 1.37
C HIS A 118 -12.27 -19.42 1.00
N PRO A 119 -13.54 -19.22 0.61
CA PRO A 119 -14.04 -17.89 0.25
C PRO A 119 -14.01 -16.91 1.44
N ASP A 120 -14.08 -17.44 2.66
CA ASP A 120 -13.94 -16.74 3.94
C ASP A 120 -12.62 -15.98 4.08
N ARG A 121 -11.59 -16.40 3.34
CA ARG A 121 -10.24 -15.81 3.42
C ARG A 121 -10.02 -14.67 2.44
N LEU A 122 -10.94 -14.44 1.51
CA LEU A 122 -10.77 -13.48 0.44
C LEU A 122 -11.65 -12.25 0.71
N HIS A 123 -11.02 -11.13 1.00
CA HIS A 123 -11.70 -9.89 1.34
C HIS A 123 -11.39 -8.82 0.29
N LEU A 124 -12.41 -8.11 -0.16
CA LEU A 124 -12.21 -6.83 -0.83
C LEU A 124 -11.92 -5.78 0.22
N THR A 125 -10.81 -5.09 0.02
CA THR A 125 -10.41 -3.96 0.83
C THR A 125 -10.54 -2.72 -0.03
N CYS A 126 -11.33 -1.77 0.46
CA CYS A 126 -11.47 -0.44 -0.12
C CYS A 126 -10.58 0.52 0.67
N GLY A 127 -9.67 1.21 -0.02
CA GLY A 127 -8.94 2.32 0.57
C GLY A 127 -9.85 3.54 0.73
N GLU A 128 -9.46 4.46 1.60
CA GLU A 128 -10.13 5.75 1.70
C GLU A 128 -10.07 6.46 0.33
N PRO A 129 -11.22 6.81 -0.27
CA PRO A 129 -11.26 7.50 -1.56
C PRO A 129 -10.76 8.94 -1.40
N GLY A 130 -10.18 9.50 -2.46
CA GLY A 130 -9.68 10.87 -2.45
C GLY A 130 -9.98 11.60 -3.75
N SER A 131 -10.45 12.84 -3.66
CA SER A 131 -10.69 13.66 -4.86
C SER A 131 -9.37 14.05 -5.52
N LEU A 132 -9.34 14.10 -6.85
CA LEU A 132 -8.16 14.57 -7.59
C LEU A 132 -7.82 16.04 -7.24
N ARG A 133 -8.82 16.84 -6.88
CA ARG A 133 -8.63 18.22 -6.41
C ARG A 133 -7.83 18.28 -5.11
N GLU A 134 -8.23 17.53 -4.09
CA GLU A 134 -7.50 17.48 -2.81
C GLU A 134 -6.11 16.88 -2.97
N LEU A 135 -6.00 15.81 -3.76
CA LEU A 135 -4.71 15.20 -4.10
C LEU A 135 -3.81 16.19 -4.83
N GLY A 136 -4.38 17.00 -5.73
CA GLY A 136 -3.70 18.06 -6.46
C GLY A 136 -3.16 19.16 -5.56
N ALA A 137 -3.98 19.65 -4.62
CA ALA A 137 -3.56 20.63 -3.63
C ALA A 137 -2.41 20.11 -2.76
N ARG A 138 -2.50 18.85 -2.31
CA ARG A 138 -1.43 18.19 -1.53
C ARG A 138 -0.15 17.98 -2.36
N PHE A 139 -0.29 17.66 -3.64
CA PHE A 139 0.85 17.52 -4.55
C PHE A 139 1.57 18.85 -4.72
N GLN A 140 0.84 19.93 -5.04
CA GLN A 140 1.39 21.26 -5.24
C GLN A 140 2.08 21.77 -3.97
N SER A 141 1.47 21.57 -2.79
CA SER A 141 2.08 21.90 -1.50
C SER A 141 3.43 21.20 -1.28
N LYS A 142 3.55 19.92 -1.65
CA LYS A 142 4.76 19.11 -1.44
C LYS A 142 5.85 19.33 -2.48
N THR A 143 5.49 19.52 -3.75
CA THR A 143 6.45 19.53 -4.86
C THR A 143 6.68 20.94 -5.41
N GLY A 144 5.73 21.86 -5.21
CA GLY A 144 5.71 23.18 -5.84
C GLY A 144 5.24 23.18 -7.30
N LEU A 145 4.81 22.04 -7.84
CA LEU A 145 4.36 21.90 -9.23
C LEU A 145 2.84 21.85 -9.30
N ALA A 146 2.25 22.51 -10.30
CA ALA A 146 0.82 22.37 -10.57
C ALA A 146 0.53 20.97 -11.15
N PRO A 147 -0.58 20.31 -10.78
CA PRO A 147 -0.95 19.01 -11.33
C PRO A 147 -1.07 18.99 -12.86
N ALA A 148 -1.57 20.08 -13.45
CA ALA A 148 -1.75 20.22 -14.90
C ALA A 148 -0.42 20.28 -15.66
N ASP A 149 0.58 20.98 -15.12
CA ASP A 149 1.90 21.15 -15.74
C ASP A 149 2.80 19.91 -15.58
N ALA A 150 2.45 19.03 -14.64
CA ALA A 150 3.26 17.88 -14.25
C ALA A 150 2.37 16.63 -14.05
N ILE A 151 1.61 16.28 -15.08
CA ILE A 151 0.59 15.21 -15.01
C ILE A 151 1.19 13.83 -14.68
N GLU A 152 2.33 13.44 -15.23
CA GLU A 152 2.96 12.16 -14.90
C GLU A 152 3.51 12.14 -13.46
N PRO A 153 4.26 13.14 -12.99
CA PRO A 153 4.61 13.26 -11.57
C PRO A 153 3.38 13.26 -10.63
N PHE A 154 2.28 13.88 -11.05
CA PHE A 154 1.03 13.90 -10.30
C PHE A 154 0.38 12.51 -10.25
N ALA A 155 0.29 11.79 -11.37
CA ALA A 155 -0.21 10.41 -11.41
C ALA A 155 0.62 9.47 -10.53
N VAL A 156 1.95 9.63 -10.52
CA VAL A 156 2.85 8.90 -9.60
C VAL A 156 2.57 9.25 -8.14
N PHE A 157 2.27 10.51 -7.83
CA PHE A 157 1.87 10.93 -6.49
C PHE A 157 0.54 10.29 -6.07
N VAL A 158 -0.48 10.33 -6.93
CA VAL A 158 -1.80 9.70 -6.71
C VAL A 158 -1.65 8.21 -6.43
N ALA A 159 -0.91 7.48 -7.27
CA ALA A 159 -0.66 6.06 -7.10
C ALA A 159 0.04 5.72 -5.76
N ARG A 160 0.98 6.58 -5.30
CA ARG A 160 1.62 6.41 -3.98
C ARG A 160 0.66 6.68 -2.83
N GLN A 161 -0.19 7.70 -2.92
CA GLN A 161 -1.22 7.96 -1.90
C GLN A 161 -2.20 6.78 -1.81
N ALA A 162 -2.65 6.28 -2.95
CA ALA A 162 -3.49 5.09 -3.03
C ALA A 162 -2.82 3.87 -2.36
N ALA A 163 -1.54 3.63 -2.62
CA ALA A 163 -0.80 2.54 -1.98
C ALA A 163 -0.75 2.65 -0.45
N ILE A 164 -0.62 3.88 0.07
CA ILE A 164 -0.59 4.15 1.51
C ILE A 164 -1.95 3.85 2.15
N VAL A 165 -3.05 4.36 1.58
CA VAL A 165 -4.39 4.11 2.12
C VAL A 165 -4.80 2.66 1.99
N MET A 166 -4.37 1.96 0.93
CA MET A 166 -4.58 0.51 0.80
C MET A 166 -3.85 -0.28 1.88
N ASP A 167 -2.64 0.13 2.25
CA ASP A 167 -1.91 -0.49 3.36
C ASP A 167 -2.56 -0.21 4.71
N ILE A 168 -3.12 0.98 4.92
CA ILE A 168 -3.89 1.31 6.13
C ILE A 168 -5.12 0.41 6.21
N ALA A 169 -5.89 0.31 5.12
CA ALA A 169 -7.08 -0.52 5.07
C ALA A 169 -6.76 -2.02 5.24
N GLU A 170 -5.68 -2.51 4.63
CA GLU A 170 -5.25 -3.90 4.84
C GLU A 170 -4.83 -4.19 6.29
N ARG A 171 -4.24 -3.20 6.99
CA ARG A 171 -3.89 -3.35 8.41
C ARG A 171 -5.12 -3.46 9.31
N GLN A 172 -6.22 -2.79 8.97
CA GLN A 172 -7.47 -2.93 9.71
C GLN A 172 -8.01 -4.37 9.61
N LEU A 173 -7.79 -5.04 8.48
CA LEU A 173 -8.20 -6.43 8.25
C LEU A 173 -7.26 -7.47 8.88
N ILE A 174 -5.94 -7.36 8.65
CA ILE A 174 -4.95 -8.39 9.01
C ILE A 174 -4.31 -8.13 10.39
N GLY A 175 -4.46 -6.92 10.92
CA GLY A 175 -3.87 -6.45 12.17
C GLY A 175 -2.50 -5.79 12.00
N GLY A 176 -2.11 -4.96 12.98
CA GLY A 176 -0.93 -4.09 12.96
C GLY A 176 0.44 -4.79 13.06
N ARG A 177 0.53 -6.12 12.90
CA ARG A 177 1.80 -6.87 13.00
C ARG A 177 2.85 -6.42 11.97
N TYR A 178 2.40 -5.86 10.85
CA TYR A 178 3.27 -5.48 9.74
C TYR A 178 3.14 -3.97 9.44
N LYS A 179 3.79 -3.13 10.26
CA LYS A 179 3.91 -1.68 10.01
C LYS A 179 5.13 -1.41 9.13
N VAL A 180 4.94 -1.51 7.81
CA VAL A 180 5.99 -1.21 6.83
C VAL A 180 5.69 0.12 6.16
N PRO A 181 6.57 1.14 6.29
CA PRO A 181 6.35 2.41 5.62
C PRO A 181 6.65 2.25 4.12
N ARG A 182 5.72 2.66 3.24
CA ARG A 182 5.86 2.56 1.79
C ARG A 182 6.29 3.87 1.14
N TYR A 183 7.04 3.76 0.04
CA TYR A 183 7.44 4.89 -0.81
C TYR A 183 8.17 6.04 -0.08
N VAL A 184 8.77 5.76 1.09
CA VAL A 184 9.43 6.76 1.93
C VAL A 184 10.51 7.49 1.14
N ARG A 185 11.40 6.72 0.52
CA ARG A 185 12.51 7.24 -0.28
C ARG A 185 12.02 8.16 -1.39
N GLN A 186 11.00 7.73 -2.12
CA GLN A 186 10.47 8.47 -3.25
C GLN A 186 9.68 9.72 -2.80
N SER A 187 9.01 9.67 -1.64
CA SER A 187 8.33 10.82 -1.04
C SER A 187 9.33 11.89 -0.59
N ILE A 188 10.40 11.50 0.10
CA ILE A 188 11.46 12.42 0.54
C ILE A 188 12.12 13.09 -0.66
N ARG A 189 12.54 12.30 -1.66
CA ARG A 189 13.22 12.81 -2.86
C ARG A 189 12.39 13.79 -3.69
N ASN A 190 11.06 13.66 -3.66
CA ASN A 190 10.17 14.52 -4.42
C ASN A 190 9.76 15.79 -3.68
N ASN A 191 10.08 15.91 -2.38
CA ASN A 191 9.74 17.08 -1.57
C ASN A 191 10.58 18.31 -1.98
N ARG A 192 9.92 19.46 -2.11
CA ARG A 192 10.55 20.76 -2.39
C ARG A 192 11.57 21.15 -1.34
N SER A 193 11.25 21.00 -0.05
CA SER A 193 12.16 21.39 1.04
C SER A 193 13.44 20.55 1.02
N PHE A 194 13.31 19.24 0.83
CA PHE A 194 14.46 18.34 0.70
C PHE A 194 15.36 18.72 -0.47
N LYS A 195 14.79 19.02 -1.65
CA LYS A 195 15.57 19.48 -2.81
C LYS A 195 16.29 20.80 -2.54
N ALA A 196 15.63 21.75 -1.87
CA ALA A 196 16.23 23.03 -1.49
C ALA A 196 17.42 22.84 -0.54
N GLU A 197 17.28 21.99 0.49
CA GLU A 197 18.38 21.68 1.41
C GLU A 197 19.58 21.04 0.71
N LEU A 198 19.35 20.13 -0.26
CA LEU A 198 20.45 19.57 -1.05
C LEU A 198 21.20 20.63 -1.88
N LEU A 199 20.50 21.68 -2.35
CA LEU A 199 21.15 22.82 -3.01
C LEU A 199 21.99 23.63 -2.03
N THR A 200 21.47 23.88 -0.83
CA THR A 200 22.19 24.57 0.25
C THR A 200 23.48 23.82 0.60
N ILE A 201 23.40 22.50 0.80
CA ILE A 201 24.56 21.64 1.10
C ILE A 201 25.57 21.63 -0.06
N ALA A 202 25.10 21.57 -1.30
CA ALA A 202 25.97 21.63 -2.47
C ALA A 202 26.76 22.94 -2.54
N ASN A 203 26.09 24.07 -2.29
CA ASN A 203 26.71 25.39 -2.28
C ASN A 203 27.72 25.55 -1.14
N GLN A 204 27.37 25.11 0.07
CA GLN A 204 28.26 25.17 1.25
C GLN A 204 29.54 24.35 1.06
N ASN A 205 29.43 23.18 0.42
CA ASN A 205 30.54 22.26 0.23
C ASN A 205 31.30 22.46 -1.10
N GLY A 206 30.88 23.41 -1.94
CA GLY A 206 31.45 23.62 -3.28
C GLY A 206 31.33 22.40 -4.20
N LYS A 207 30.35 21.51 -3.98
CA LYS A 207 30.15 20.27 -4.73
C LYS A 207 29.03 20.43 -5.77
N PRO A 208 29.10 19.72 -6.92
CA PRO A 208 27.96 19.66 -7.84
C PRO A 208 26.73 19.07 -7.16
N VAL A 209 25.56 19.68 -7.38
CA VAL A 209 24.26 19.24 -6.83
C VAL A 209 23.97 17.76 -7.12
N LYS A 210 24.35 17.28 -8.32
CA LYS A 210 24.17 15.88 -8.72
C LYS A 210 24.94 14.91 -7.81
N THR A 211 26.13 15.29 -7.36
CA THR A 211 26.96 14.48 -6.47
C THR A 211 26.30 14.34 -5.10
N VAL A 212 25.85 15.47 -4.53
CA VAL A 212 25.15 15.50 -3.24
C VAL A 212 23.83 14.72 -3.30
N GLN A 213 23.09 14.81 -4.42
CA GLN A 213 21.88 14.01 -4.64
C GLN A 213 22.15 12.52 -4.73
N ALA A 214 23.26 12.10 -5.35
CA ALA A 214 23.65 10.69 -5.43
C ALA A 214 24.03 10.14 -4.05
N GLU A 215 24.80 10.90 -3.27
CA GLU A 215 25.18 10.56 -1.90
C GLU A 215 23.95 10.44 -0.98
N ALA A 216 23.04 11.42 -1.02
CA ALA A 216 21.80 11.36 -0.26
C ALA A 216 20.91 10.17 -0.66
N LYS A 217 20.93 9.77 -1.95
CA LYS A 217 20.21 8.57 -2.41
C LYS A 217 20.78 7.30 -1.79
N GLU A 218 22.09 7.20 -1.65
CA GLU A 218 22.75 6.06 -0.99
C GLU A 218 22.44 6.01 0.49
N TYR A 219 22.50 7.13 1.21
CA TYR A 219 22.08 7.18 2.62
C TYR A 219 20.62 6.77 2.81
N LEU A 220 19.71 7.24 1.95
CA LEU A 220 18.30 6.79 1.99
C LEU A 220 18.14 5.31 1.58
N ARG A 221 19.10 4.71 0.87
CA ARG A 221 19.09 3.27 0.57
C ARG A 221 19.48 2.47 1.80
N GLU A 222 20.49 2.92 2.53
CA GLU A 222 21.02 2.27 3.73
C GLU A 222 20.09 2.44 4.94
N MET A 223 19.56 3.64 5.16
CA MET A 223 18.70 3.94 6.32
C MET A 223 17.29 3.33 6.20
N ILE A 224 16.76 3.19 4.98
CA ILE A 224 15.38 2.74 4.76
C ILE A 224 15.38 1.23 4.49
N SER A 225 15.16 0.45 5.54
CA SER A 225 14.94 -0.99 5.43
C SER A 225 13.59 -1.30 4.79
N ILE A 226 13.55 -2.27 3.87
CA ILE A 226 12.33 -2.79 3.25
C ILE A 226 12.06 -4.19 3.80
N PRO A 227 11.38 -4.32 4.95
CA PRO A 227 11.07 -5.62 5.52
C PRO A 227 10.00 -6.36 4.69
N THR A 228 10.13 -7.68 4.56
CA THR A 228 9.07 -8.54 4.02
C THR A 228 8.33 -9.25 5.14
N ARG A 229 7.04 -9.56 4.95
CA ARG A 229 6.23 -10.29 5.94
C ARG A 229 6.88 -11.61 6.35
N PHE A 230 7.41 -12.32 5.36
CA PHE A 230 8.12 -13.58 5.56
C PHE A 230 9.31 -13.43 6.52
N TRP A 231 10.22 -12.46 6.27
CA TRP A 231 11.40 -12.28 7.11
C TRP A 231 11.05 -11.78 8.52
N LEU A 232 9.98 -10.99 8.66
CA LEU A 232 9.45 -10.62 9.97
C LEU A 232 8.96 -11.84 10.76
N ASP A 233 8.28 -12.78 10.10
CA ASP A 233 7.83 -14.03 10.73
C ASP A 233 8.98 -14.99 11.07
N VAL A 234 9.99 -15.08 10.20
CA VAL A 234 11.23 -15.82 10.47
C VAL A 234 11.92 -15.24 11.70
N TRP A 235 12.13 -13.93 11.74
CA TRP A 235 12.79 -13.26 12.85
C TRP A 235 12.01 -13.41 14.16
N ALA A 236 10.69 -13.21 14.14
CA ALA A 236 9.84 -13.44 15.30
C ALA A 236 9.94 -14.88 15.82
N LYS A 237 10.01 -15.87 14.91
CA LYS A 237 10.18 -17.27 15.29
C LYS A 237 11.55 -17.55 15.90
N LEU A 238 12.61 -16.99 15.34
CA LEU A 238 13.97 -17.12 15.89
C LEU A 238 14.06 -16.47 17.28
N CYS A 239 13.55 -15.25 17.45
CA CYS A 239 13.48 -14.60 18.76
C CYS A 239 12.70 -15.43 19.77
N SER A 240 11.55 -16.00 19.37
CA SER A 240 10.78 -16.89 20.24
C SER A 240 11.56 -18.15 20.67
N ILE A 241 12.41 -18.70 19.81
CA ILE A 241 13.29 -19.83 20.15
C ILE A 241 14.34 -19.38 21.16
N PHE A 242 15.08 -18.30 20.89
CA PHE A 242 16.15 -17.83 21.77
C PHE A 242 15.62 -17.38 23.14
N LEU A 243 14.52 -16.63 23.16
CA LEU A 243 13.90 -16.22 24.42
C LEU A 243 13.38 -17.43 25.20
N GLY A 244 12.82 -18.44 24.53
CA GLY A 244 12.36 -19.67 25.17
C GLY A 244 13.48 -20.57 25.73
N LEU A 245 14.76 -20.29 25.45
CA LEU A 245 15.90 -20.97 26.05
C LEU A 245 16.29 -20.35 27.42
N GLY A 246 16.01 -19.06 27.63
CA GLY A 246 16.43 -18.33 28.84
C GLY A 246 15.29 -17.78 29.70
N TYR A 247 14.07 -17.73 29.17
CA TYR A 247 12.87 -17.20 29.84
C TYR A 247 11.71 -18.19 29.78
N ASP A 248 10.76 -18.04 30.70
CA ASP A 248 9.52 -18.81 30.68
C ASP A 248 8.80 -18.62 29.33
N LYS A 249 8.26 -19.73 28.80
CA LYS A 249 7.48 -19.73 27.55
C LYS A 249 6.17 -18.95 27.69
N THR A 250 5.72 -18.73 28.92
CA THR A 250 4.52 -17.96 29.23
C THR A 250 4.88 -16.57 29.70
N LEU A 251 4.63 -15.57 28.85
CA LEU A 251 4.76 -14.17 29.23
C LEU A 251 3.59 -13.84 30.18
N GLN A 252 3.90 -13.42 31.42
CA GLN A 252 2.89 -12.84 32.30
C GLN A 252 2.67 -11.39 31.88
N TYR A 253 1.45 -11.09 31.44
CA TYR A 253 1.03 -9.73 31.09
C TYR A 253 -0.39 -9.51 31.58
N ASP A 254 -0.72 -8.26 31.87
CA ASP A 254 -2.07 -7.84 32.16
C ASP A 254 -2.85 -7.68 30.85
N ALA A 255 -3.97 -8.39 30.73
CA ALA A 255 -4.82 -8.40 29.55
C ALA A 255 -5.46 -7.03 29.29
N ASP A 256 -5.80 -6.29 30.35
CA ASP A 256 -6.46 -4.99 30.24
C ASP A 256 -5.48 -3.93 29.71
N ASP A 257 -4.23 -3.96 30.19
CA ASP A 257 -3.17 -3.10 29.68
C ASP A 257 -2.81 -3.42 28.23
N LEU A 258 -2.80 -4.70 27.85
CA LEU A 258 -2.57 -5.11 26.47
C LEU A 258 -3.69 -4.61 25.55
N GLU A 259 -4.95 -4.67 25.99
CA GLU A 259 -6.08 -4.18 25.22
C GLU A 259 -6.05 -2.64 25.09
N ARG A 260 -5.66 -1.93 26.15
CA ARG A 260 -5.42 -0.48 26.12
C ARG A 260 -4.38 -0.10 25.07
N ILE A 261 -3.23 -0.79 25.06
CA ILE A 261 -2.18 -0.57 24.05
C ILE A 261 -2.69 -0.92 22.66
N ARG A 262 -3.44 -2.02 22.50
CA ARG A 262 -4.01 -2.44 21.22
C ARG A 262 -4.98 -1.40 20.66
N HIS A 263 -5.81 -0.80 21.50
CA HIS A 263 -6.73 0.27 21.12
C HIS A 263 -5.98 1.52 20.63
N ILE A 264 -4.92 1.93 21.34
CA ILE A 264 -4.05 3.05 20.94
C ILE A 264 -3.44 2.78 19.56
N VAL A 265 -2.88 1.57 19.35
CA VAL A 265 -2.16 1.22 18.10
C VAL A 265 -3.11 1.00 16.91
N ARG A 266 -4.37 0.62 17.13
CA ARG A 266 -5.36 0.43 16.06
C ARG A 266 -5.97 1.76 15.58
N ASN A 267 -6.12 2.72 16.48
CA ASN A 267 -6.84 3.97 16.22
C ASN A 267 -5.92 5.18 15.94
N TYR A 268 -4.59 5.00 15.95
CA TYR A 268 -3.57 6.01 15.61
C TYR A 268 -2.49 5.44 14.68
#